data_AF-A0A7W2RR36-F1
#
_entry.id   AF-A0A7W2RR36-F1
#
_cell.length_a   1.000
_cell.length_b   1.000
_cell.length_c   1.000
_cell.angle_alpha   90.00
_cell.angle_beta   90.00
_cell.angle_gamma   90.00
#
_symmetry.space_group_name_H-M   'P 1'
#
loop_
_entity.id
_entity.type
_entity.pdbx_description
1 polymer ?
#
loop_
_entity_poly.entity_id
_entity_poly.type
_entity_poly.pdbx_seq_one_letter_code
_entity_poly.pdbx_strand_id
1 'polypeptide(L)'
;MRKAEVASEDIYEAGRKLEQEGKQVSGYKLKNIIGKGRPERLMKEWSNRFINSEQPIEFSDFDIHVLEPEVEELLESLNEEIGKKLNEIIVTCDKKIQSIADRKLTKIRLELEKNANNLCASIDEMDELICFHELENERLSQKLDHIQALKLDHFEDEKTIIKLRARLQSKSELLEERQLRIDELCNLNSVLQETDKRTD
;
A
#
# COMPACT_ATOMS: atom_id res chain seq x y z
N MET A 1 46.11 18.19 -45.66
CA MET A 1 44.97 18.87 -45.01
C MET A 1 43.93 19.24 -46.07
N ARG A 2 42.67 18.80 -45.95
CA ARG A 2 41.61 19.22 -46.87
C ARG A 2 41.26 20.68 -46.59
N LYS A 3 41.31 21.54 -47.61
CA LYS A 3 40.89 22.93 -47.52
C LYS A 3 39.39 22.98 -47.18
N ALA A 4 39.03 23.83 -46.21
CA ALA A 4 37.64 24.11 -45.88
C ALA A 4 36.88 24.67 -47.09
N GLU A 5 35.67 24.18 -47.38
CA GLU A 5 34.84 24.67 -48.50
C GLU A 5 34.28 26.08 -48.30
N VAL A 6 34.29 26.58 -47.06
CA VAL A 6 33.85 27.93 -46.69
C VAL A 6 34.99 28.60 -45.92
N ALA A 7 35.37 29.80 -46.35
CA ALA A 7 36.42 30.59 -45.71
C ALA A 7 35.90 31.17 -44.38
N SER A 8 36.77 31.26 -43.38
CA SER A 8 36.40 31.75 -42.04
C SER A 8 35.91 33.21 -42.04
N GLU A 9 36.33 34.01 -43.02
CA GLU A 9 35.89 35.41 -43.16
C GLU A 9 34.42 35.52 -43.59
N ASP A 10 33.98 34.67 -44.53
CA ASP A 10 32.58 34.61 -44.97
C ASP A 10 31.64 34.22 -43.81
N ILE A 11 32.13 33.39 -42.88
CA ILE A 11 31.40 32.98 -41.67
C ILE A 11 31.25 34.15 -40.70
N TYR A 12 32.30 34.97 -40.56
CA TYR A 12 32.30 36.13 -39.69
C TYR A 12 31.41 37.26 -40.22
N GLU A 13 31.45 37.56 -41.51
CA GLU A 13 30.56 38.55 -42.13
C GLU A 13 29.08 38.13 -42.04
N ALA A 14 28.78 36.85 -42.27
CA ALA A 14 27.42 36.32 -42.12
C ALA A 14 26.91 36.40 -40.66
N GLY A 15 27.77 36.16 -39.68
CA GLY A 15 27.44 36.30 -38.26
C GLY A 15 27.19 37.74 -37.85
N ARG A 16 28.07 38.67 -38.26
CA ARG A 16 27.91 40.12 -38.05
C ARG A 16 26.63 40.67 -38.68
N LYS A 17 26.27 40.19 -39.88
CA LYS A 17 25.02 40.58 -40.54
C LYS A 17 23.79 40.12 -39.74
N LEU A 18 23.82 38.92 -39.15
CA LEU A 18 22.75 38.44 -38.27
C LEU A 18 22.63 39.29 -36.99
N GLU A 19 23.75 39.69 -36.40
CA GLU A 19 23.77 40.58 -35.23
C GLU A 19 23.23 41.98 -35.55
N GLN A 20 23.63 42.57 -36.68
CA GLN A 20 23.12 43.87 -37.13
C GLN A 20 21.62 43.84 -37.42
N GLU A 21 21.09 42.70 -37.85
CA GLU A 21 19.65 42.47 -38.01
C GLU A 21 18.93 42.16 -36.70
N GLY A 22 19.62 42.17 -35.55
CA GLY A 22 19.07 41.86 -34.23
C GLY A 22 18.66 40.39 -34.04
N LYS A 23 19.13 39.50 -34.91
CA LYS A 23 18.77 38.08 -34.91
C LYS A 23 19.86 37.27 -34.23
N GLN A 24 19.47 36.37 -33.32
CA GLN A 24 20.39 35.44 -32.67
C GLN A 24 21.17 34.61 -33.71
N VAL A 25 22.51 34.62 -33.63
CA VAL A 25 23.38 33.84 -34.50
C VAL A 25 23.27 32.34 -34.18
N SER A 26 23.00 31.52 -35.21
CA SER A 26 22.86 30.06 -35.09
C SER A 26 23.42 29.39 -36.34
N GLY A 27 23.90 28.16 -36.24
CA GLY A 27 24.61 27.48 -37.33
C GLY A 27 23.77 27.25 -38.56
N TYR A 28 22.46 27.04 -38.34
CA TYR A 28 21.50 26.93 -39.43
C TYR A 28 21.24 28.27 -40.10
N LYS A 29 21.23 29.38 -39.34
CA LYS A 29 21.09 30.73 -39.89
C LYS A 29 22.35 31.16 -40.65
N LEU A 30 23.53 30.84 -40.13
CA LEU A 30 24.80 31.02 -40.84
C LEU A 30 24.83 30.21 -42.14
N LYS A 31 24.38 28.94 -42.10
CA LYS A 31 24.22 28.12 -43.31
C LYS A 31 23.22 28.72 -44.29
N ASN A 32 22.12 29.30 -43.83
CA ASN A 32 21.12 29.91 -44.71
C ASN A 32 21.65 31.15 -45.43
N ILE A 33 22.58 31.89 -44.82
CA ILE A 33 23.22 33.05 -45.45
C ILE A 33 24.35 32.62 -46.39
N ILE A 34 25.17 31.65 -45.98
CA ILE A 34 26.36 31.20 -46.72
C ILE A 34 26.00 30.17 -47.81
N GLY A 35 24.87 29.50 -47.68
CA GLY A 35 24.33 28.51 -48.62
C GLY A 35 25.03 27.14 -48.60
N LYS A 36 26.20 27.01 -47.97
CA LYS A 36 27.02 25.79 -47.94
C LYS A 36 27.69 25.59 -46.56
N GLY A 37 28.15 24.36 -46.29
CA GLY A 37 28.81 23.99 -45.02
C GLY A 37 27.88 23.34 -43.98
N ARG A 38 28.50 22.66 -42.99
CA ARG A 38 27.79 22.01 -41.88
C ARG A 38 27.51 23.02 -40.76
N PRO A 39 26.25 23.16 -40.27
CA PRO A 39 25.86 24.13 -39.24
C PRO A 39 26.74 24.12 -37.99
N GLU A 40 27.10 22.92 -37.51
CA GLU A 40 27.96 22.72 -36.33
C GLU A 40 29.36 23.32 -36.52
N ARG A 41 29.93 23.16 -37.71
CA ARG A 41 31.25 23.71 -38.04
C ARG A 41 31.19 25.24 -38.15
N LEU A 42 30.14 25.77 -38.77
CA LEU A 42 29.96 27.21 -38.94
C LEU A 42 29.79 27.91 -37.58
N MET A 43 29.02 27.32 -36.65
CA MET A 43 28.94 27.84 -35.28
C MET A 43 30.25 27.73 -34.54
N LYS A 44 30.96 26.60 -34.67
CA LYS A 44 32.22 26.41 -33.97
C LYS A 44 33.26 27.46 -34.40
N GLU A 45 33.36 27.72 -35.70
CA GLU A 45 34.26 28.76 -36.23
C GLU A 45 33.79 30.17 -35.85
N TRP A 46 32.48 30.47 -35.94
CA TRP A 46 31.91 31.74 -35.47
C TRP A 46 32.20 31.98 -33.99
N SER A 47 31.88 31.02 -33.11
CA SER A 47 32.12 31.13 -31.68
C SER A 47 33.60 31.27 -31.35
N ASN A 48 34.48 30.52 -32.02
CA ASN A 48 35.92 30.67 -31.83
C ASN A 48 36.40 32.07 -32.22
N ARG A 49 35.93 32.63 -33.34
CA ARG A 49 36.31 33.99 -33.77
C ARG A 49 35.66 35.05 -32.89
N PHE A 50 34.41 34.87 -32.46
CA PHE A 50 33.69 35.78 -31.56
C PHE A 50 34.39 35.89 -30.21
N ILE A 51 34.72 34.75 -29.59
CA ILE A 51 35.48 34.68 -28.33
C ILE A 51 36.87 35.33 -28.46
N ASN A 52 37.49 35.22 -29.65
CA ASN A 52 38.79 35.83 -29.92
C ASN A 52 38.69 37.29 -30.44
N SER A 53 37.50 37.77 -30.83
CA SER A 53 37.27 39.10 -31.40
C SER A 53 36.60 40.07 -30.42
N GLU A 54 35.87 39.55 -29.43
CA GLU A 54 35.80 40.25 -28.15
C GLU A 54 37.24 40.31 -27.68
N GLN A 55 37.88 41.45 -27.94
CA GLN A 55 39.17 41.72 -27.34
C GLN A 55 39.00 41.39 -25.86
N PRO A 56 39.91 40.59 -25.26
CA PRO A 56 40.00 40.57 -23.83
C PRO A 56 39.99 42.03 -23.43
N ILE A 57 39.08 42.42 -22.53
CA ILE A 57 39.27 43.65 -21.79
C ILE A 57 40.60 43.39 -21.08
N GLU A 58 41.70 43.77 -21.72
CA GLU A 58 43.00 43.91 -21.10
C GLU A 58 42.72 45.02 -20.08
N PHE A 59 42.32 44.61 -18.88
CA PHE A 59 42.60 45.40 -17.71
C PHE A 59 44.11 45.59 -17.77
N SER A 60 44.55 46.74 -18.26
CA SER A 60 45.95 47.09 -18.14
C SER A 60 46.26 46.99 -16.65
N ASP A 61 47.26 46.19 -16.28
CA ASP A 61 47.80 46.12 -14.92
C ASP A 61 48.30 47.49 -14.37
N PHE A 62 48.06 48.57 -15.12
CA PHE A 62 48.48 49.95 -14.86
C PHE A 62 47.41 50.86 -14.24
N ASP A 63 46.18 50.39 -14.05
CA ASP A 63 45.18 51.15 -13.27
C ASP A 63 44.74 50.36 -12.04
N ILE A 64 45.71 50.02 -11.18
CA ILE A 64 45.41 49.91 -9.76
C ILE A 64 45.20 51.33 -9.28
N HIS A 65 43.99 51.86 -9.51
CA HIS A 65 43.56 53.10 -8.91
C HIS A 65 43.58 52.89 -7.39
N VAL A 66 44.60 53.43 -6.72
CA VAL A 66 44.61 53.58 -5.27
C VAL A 66 43.43 54.50 -4.98
N LEU A 67 42.39 53.93 -4.35
CA LEU A 67 41.24 54.69 -3.90
C LEU A 67 41.73 55.80 -2.97
N GLU A 68 41.17 56.99 -3.11
CA GLU A 68 41.39 58.05 -2.12
C GLU A 68 40.93 57.51 -0.76
N PRO A 69 41.65 57.81 0.35
CA PRO A 69 41.34 57.24 1.67
C PRO A 69 39.90 57.45 2.10
N GLU A 70 39.27 58.57 1.73
CA GLU A 70 37.86 58.82 2.02
C GLU A 70 36.91 57.85 1.30
N VAL A 71 37.26 57.41 0.08
CA VAL A 71 36.44 56.47 -0.70
C VAL A 71 36.63 55.04 -0.20
N GLU A 72 37.84 54.69 0.24
CA GLU A 72 38.13 53.40 0.87
C GLU A 72 37.37 53.23 2.20
N GLU A 73 37.41 54.25 3.07
CA GLU A 73 36.66 54.26 4.33
C GLU A 73 35.14 54.19 4.10
N LEU A 74 34.63 54.88 3.08
CA LEU A 74 33.21 54.83 2.72
C LEU A 74 32.81 53.42 2.22
N LEU A 75 33.67 52.78 1.42
CA LEU A 75 33.45 51.43 0.91
C LEU A 75 33.50 50.38 2.04
N GLU A 76 34.45 50.51 2.96
CA GLU A 76 34.58 49.62 4.11
C GLU A 76 33.36 49.76 5.05
N SER A 77 32.93 50.99 5.34
CA SER A 77 31.71 51.26 6.09
C SER A 77 30.46 50.68 5.41
N LEU A 78 30.35 50.83 4.09
CA LEU A 78 29.24 50.26 3.32
C LEU A 78 29.25 48.73 3.37
N ASN A 79 30.43 48.12 3.22
CA ASN A 79 30.59 46.67 3.27
C ASN A 79 30.25 46.12 4.67
N GLU A 80 30.64 46.82 5.73
CA GLU A 80 30.22 46.50 7.08
C GLU A 80 28.70 46.60 7.27
N GLU A 81 28.07 47.65 6.75
CA GLU A 81 26.61 47.83 6.85
C GLU A 81 25.86 46.72 6.11
N ILE A 82 26.30 46.39 4.89
CA ILE A 82 25.76 45.27 4.12
C ILE A 82 25.96 43.95 4.87
N GLY A 83 27.14 43.71 5.44
CA GLY A 83 27.43 42.52 6.24
C GLY A 83 26.52 42.40 7.46
N LYS A 84 26.31 43.50 8.18
CA LYS A 84 25.38 43.57 9.34
C LYS A 84 23.95 43.28 8.91
N LYS A 85 23.46 43.90 7.84
CA LYS A 85 22.10 43.69 7.30
C LYS A 85 21.89 42.26 6.80
N LEU A 86 22.88 41.69 6.12
CA LEU A 86 22.83 40.31 5.65
C LEU A 86 22.73 39.34 6.83
N ASN A 87 23.53 39.53 7.87
CA ASN A 87 23.46 38.72 9.09
C ASN A 87 22.11 38.85 9.81
N GLU A 88 21.55 40.06 9.92
CA GLU A 88 20.21 40.28 10.48
C GLU A 88 19.12 39.50 9.71
N ILE A 89 19.19 39.52 8.38
CA ILE A 89 18.27 38.77 7.51
C ILE A 89 18.45 37.27 7.72
N ILE A 90 19.69 36.77 7.75
CA ILE A 90 19.98 35.33 7.96
C ILE A 90 19.39 34.86 9.29
N VAL A 91 19.65 35.59 10.38
CA VAL A 91 19.11 35.24 11.71
C VAL A 91 17.59 35.27 11.73
N THR A 92 16.97 36.22 11.03
CA THR A 92 15.51 36.31 10.95
C THR A 92 14.91 35.16 10.14
N CYS A 93 15.54 34.80 9.02
CA CYS A 93 15.18 33.65 8.21
C CYS A 93 15.30 32.35 9.01
N ASP A 94 16.40 32.14 9.73
CA ASP A 94 16.62 30.95 10.55
C ASP A 94 15.54 30.81 11.63
N LYS A 95 15.26 31.88 12.39
CA LYS A 95 14.16 31.91 13.37
C LYS A 95 12.80 31.57 12.74
N LYS A 96 12.54 32.07 11.52
CA LYS A 96 11.29 31.78 10.82
C LYS A 96 11.21 30.33 10.35
N ILE A 97 12.32 29.77 9.86
CA ILE A 97 12.42 28.37 9.45
C ILE A 97 12.19 27.46 10.66
N GLN A 98 12.84 27.74 11.80
CA GLN A 98 12.65 27.00 13.05
C GLN A 98 11.18 27.03 13.49
N SER A 99 10.57 28.22 13.53
CA SER A 99 9.15 28.37 13.86
C SER A 99 8.22 27.57 12.93
N ILE A 100 8.52 27.52 11.63
CA ILE A 100 7.76 26.73 10.66
C ILE A 100 7.97 25.22 10.91
N ALA A 101 9.20 24.80 11.17
CA ALA A 101 9.54 23.42 11.46
C ALA A 101 8.82 22.93 12.72
N ASP A 102 8.86 23.71 13.81
CA ASP A 102 8.17 23.39 15.06
C ASP A 102 6.66 23.25 14.84
N ARG A 103 6.05 24.20 14.11
CA ARG A 103 4.61 24.13 13.80
C ARG A 103 4.27 22.88 12.99
N LYS A 104 5.09 22.51 12.00
CA LYS A 104 4.89 21.29 11.21
C LYS A 104 5.03 20.05 12.08
N LEU A 105 6.04 20.02 12.94
CA LEU A 105 6.33 18.90 13.82
C LEU A 105 5.20 18.69 14.84
N THR A 106 4.66 19.76 15.42
CA THR A 106 3.48 19.69 16.28
C THR A 106 2.25 19.14 15.56
N LYS A 107 2.01 19.55 14.31
CA LYS A 107 0.92 19.00 13.50
C LYS A 107 1.09 17.50 13.24
N ILE A 108 2.29 17.10 12.81
CA ILE A 108 2.60 15.68 12.56
C ILE A 108 2.42 14.86 13.83
N ARG A 109 2.89 15.36 14.98
CA ARG A 109 2.71 14.68 16.27
C ARG A 109 1.23 14.49 16.60
N LEU A 110 0.42 15.54 16.45
CA LEU A 110 -1.01 15.47 16.74
C LEU A 110 -1.75 14.52 15.78
N GLU A 111 -1.40 14.52 14.49
CA GLU A 111 -1.94 13.56 13.53
C GLU A 111 -1.53 12.12 13.84
N LEU A 112 -0.27 11.88 14.20
CA LEU A 112 0.23 10.56 14.60
C LEU A 112 -0.45 10.08 15.88
N GLU A 113 -0.60 10.93 16.88
CA GLU A 113 -1.28 10.61 18.14
C GLU A 113 -2.76 10.27 17.88
N LYS A 114 -3.44 11.06 17.05
CA LYS A 114 -4.82 10.75 16.65
C LYS A 114 -4.91 9.41 15.92
N ASN A 115 -4.01 9.15 14.97
CA ASN A 115 -3.99 7.88 14.24
C ASN A 115 -3.67 6.71 15.16
N ALA A 116 -2.75 6.87 16.10
CA ALA A 116 -2.43 5.85 17.10
C ALA A 116 -3.65 5.53 17.97
N ASN A 117 -4.36 6.55 18.46
CA ASN A 117 -5.57 6.37 19.26
C ASN A 117 -6.68 5.66 18.47
N ASN A 118 -6.88 6.03 17.20
CA ASN A 118 -7.85 5.36 16.33
C ASN A 118 -7.49 3.88 16.10
N LEU A 119 -6.20 3.57 15.90
CA LEU A 119 -5.73 2.20 15.76
C LEU A 119 -5.90 1.40 17.05
N CYS A 120 -5.62 1.99 18.22
CA CYS A 120 -5.86 1.34 19.51
C CYS A 120 -7.35 1.02 19.70
N ALA A 121 -8.24 1.98 19.45
CA ALA A 121 -9.68 1.73 19.52
C ALA A 121 -10.14 0.63 18.55
N SER A 122 -9.58 0.59 17.34
CA SER A 122 -9.88 -0.47 16.37
C SER A 122 -9.35 -1.84 16.83
N ILE A 123 -8.24 -1.90 17.57
CA ILE A 123 -7.73 -3.15 18.16
C ILE A 123 -8.69 -3.60 19.26
N ASP A 124 -9.11 -2.70 20.15
CA ASP A 124 -10.04 -3.01 21.23
C ASP A 124 -11.37 -3.58 20.68
N GLU A 125 -11.91 -2.98 19.60
CA GLU A 125 -13.10 -3.50 18.90
C GLU A 125 -12.88 -4.90 18.31
N MET A 126 -11.70 -5.16 17.75
CA MET A 126 -11.36 -6.49 17.22
C MET A 126 -11.23 -7.52 18.34
N ASP A 127 -10.64 -7.17 19.48
CA ASP A 127 -10.50 -8.05 20.64
C ASP A 127 -11.87 -8.42 21.23
N GLU A 128 -12.82 -7.47 21.28
CA GLU A 128 -14.20 -7.75 21.67
C GLU A 128 -14.88 -8.75 20.71
N LEU A 129 -14.68 -8.59 19.40
CA LEU A 129 -15.22 -9.53 18.39
C LEU A 129 -14.59 -10.92 18.51
N ILE A 130 -13.29 -11.01 18.78
CA ILE A 130 -12.60 -12.29 19.02
C ILE A 130 -13.23 -12.97 20.23
N CYS A 131 -13.37 -12.26 21.36
CA CYS A 131 -13.98 -12.81 22.57
C CYS A 131 -15.41 -13.33 22.31
N PHE A 132 -16.21 -12.57 21.55
CA PHE A 132 -17.56 -12.99 21.16
C PHE A 132 -17.54 -14.29 20.35
N HIS A 133 -16.66 -14.39 19.35
CA HIS A 133 -16.55 -15.59 18.51
C HIS A 133 -15.99 -16.79 19.25
N GLU A 134 -15.07 -16.59 20.18
CA GLU A 134 -14.56 -17.65 21.06
C GLU A 134 -15.67 -18.21 21.94
N LEU A 135 -16.46 -17.35 22.59
CA LEU A 135 -17.60 -17.77 23.40
C LEU A 135 -18.65 -18.51 22.57
N GLU A 136 -18.94 -18.04 21.36
CA GLU A 136 -19.89 -18.68 20.46
C GLU A 136 -19.38 -20.05 19.99
N ASN A 137 -18.08 -20.18 19.71
CA ASN A 137 -17.46 -21.46 19.38
C ASN A 137 -17.53 -22.45 20.54
N GLU A 138 -17.24 -22.02 21.77
CA GLU A 138 -17.38 -22.87 22.96
C GLU A 138 -18.82 -23.35 23.13
N ARG A 139 -19.78 -22.44 22.97
CA ARG A 139 -21.21 -22.75 23.04
C ARG A 139 -21.64 -23.76 21.98
N LEU A 140 -21.17 -23.59 20.74
CA LEU A 140 -21.44 -24.54 19.65
C LEU A 140 -20.79 -25.89 19.89
N SER A 141 -19.55 -25.92 20.42
CA SER A 141 -18.88 -27.16 20.81
C SER A 141 -19.67 -27.91 21.89
N GLN A 142 -20.11 -27.22 22.94
CA GLN A 142 -20.94 -27.81 23.99
C GLN A 142 -22.25 -28.40 23.46
N LYS A 143 -22.91 -27.70 22.51
CA LYS A 143 -24.11 -28.21 21.85
C LYS A 143 -23.82 -29.47 21.03
N LEU A 144 -22.69 -29.49 20.33
CA LEU A 144 -22.27 -30.63 19.53
C LEU A 144 -22.01 -31.85 20.43
N ASP A 145 -21.29 -31.66 21.53
CA ASP A 145 -21.02 -32.71 22.52
C ASP A 145 -22.32 -33.22 23.15
N HIS A 146 -23.24 -32.33 23.49
CA HIS A 146 -24.55 -32.70 24.01
C HIS A 146 -25.36 -33.54 23.02
N ILE A 147 -25.39 -33.15 21.74
CA ILE A 147 -26.08 -33.92 20.70
C ILE A 147 -25.41 -35.29 20.49
N GLN A 148 -24.08 -35.38 20.58
CA GLN A 148 -23.37 -36.65 20.50
C GLN A 148 -23.72 -37.58 21.67
N ALA A 149 -23.78 -37.04 22.89
CA ALA A 149 -24.21 -37.80 24.07
C ALA A 149 -25.65 -38.32 23.91
N LEU A 150 -26.59 -37.46 23.48
CA LEU A 150 -27.98 -37.86 23.23
C LEU A 150 -28.10 -38.96 22.16
N LYS A 151 -27.27 -38.92 21.12
CA LYS A 151 -27.24 -39.98 20.10
C LYS A 151 -26.76 -41.31 20.66
N LEU A 152 -25.78 -41.29 21.57
CA LEU A 152 -25.29 -42.50 22.22
C LEU A 152 -26.34 -43.11 23.14
N ASP A 153 -27.03 -42.29 23.93
CA ASP A 153 -28.14 -42.74 24.78
C ASP A 153 -29.28 -43.32 23.94
N HIS A 154 -29.66 -42.64 22.86
CA HIS A 154 -30.69 -43.13 21.93
C HIS A 154 -30.32 -44.49 21.32
N PHE A 155 -29.05 -44.70 20.98
CA PHE A 155 -28.57 -45.97 20.46
C PHE A 155 -28.68 -47.12 21.49
N GLU A 156 -28.35 -46.87 22.75
CA GLU A 156 -28.55 -47.87 23.80
C GLU A 156 -30.05 -48.12 24.06
N ASP A 157 -30.89 -47.09 24.04
CA ASP A 157 -32.34 -47.23 24.13
C ASP A 157 -32.89 -48.09 22.97
N GLU A 158 -32.48 -47.84 21.73
CA GLU A 158 -32.88 -48.66 20.57
C GLU A 158 -32.50 -50.13 20.75
N LYS A 159 -31.29 -50.41 21.24
CA LYS A 159 -30.82 -51.77 21.54
C LYS A 159 -31.66 -52.44 22.63
N THR A 160 -32.07 -51.71 23.67
CA THR A 160 -32.98 -52.26 24.69
C THR A 160 -34.36 -52.55 24.11
N ILE A 161 -34.90 -51.67 23.27
CA ILE A 161 -36.18 -51.85 22.57
C ILE A 161 -36.13 -53.11 21.71
N ILE A 162 -35.04 -53.32 20.95
CA ILE A 162 -34.87 -54.53 20.12
C ILE A 162 -34.88 -55.80 21.00
N LYS A 163 -34.14 -55.81 22.12
CA LYS A 163 -34.11 -56.95 23.06
C LYS A 163 -35.50 -57.24 23.65
N LEU A 164 -36.22 -56.18 24.05
CA LEU A 164 -37.57 -56.31 24.61
C LEU A 164 -38.57 -56.80 23.57
N ARG A 165 -38.50 -56.32 22.33
CA ARG A 165 -39.32 -56.81 21.20
C ARG A 165 -39.08 -58.30 20.94
N ALA A 166 -37.82 -58.74 20.89
CA ALA A 166 -37.50 -60.15 20.70
C ALA A 166 -38.05 -61.03 21.83
N ARG A 167 -37.94 -60.58 23.09
CA ARG A 167 -38.50 -61.30 24.25
C ARG A 167 -40.04 -61.34 24.21
N LEU A 168 -40.67 -60.25 23.80
CA LEU A 168 -42.12 -60.18 23.66
C LEU A 168 -42.61 -61.15 22.59
N GLN A 169 -41.94 -61.21 21.43
CA GLN A 169 -42.26 -62.13 20.34
C GLN A 169 -42.13 -63.60 20.78
N SER A 170 -41.03 -63.97 21.44
CA SER A 170 -40.88 -65.32 21.97
C SER A 170 -41.98 -65.69 22.97
N LYS A 171 -42.42 -64.73 23.80
CA LYS A 171 -43.52 -64.95 24.73
C LYS A 171 -44.88 -65.05 24.03
N SER A 172 -45.12 -64.29 22.96
CA SER A 172 -46.36 -64.40 22.19
C SER A 172 -46.45 -65.75 21.48
N GLU A 173 -45.37 -66.22 20.85
CA GLU A 173 -45.30 -67.54 20.22
C GLU A 173 -45.58 -68.67 21.22
N LEU A 174 -45.02 -68.59 22.44
CA LEU A 174 -45.30 -69.57 23.50
C LEU A 174 -46.76 -69.53 23.97
N LEU A 175 -47.38 -68.34 24.02
CA LEU A 175 -48.79 -68.20 24.39
C LEU A 175 -49.70 -68.77 23.31
N GLU A 176 -49.39 -68.55 22.03
CA GLU A 176 -50.11 -69.15 20.89
C GLU A 176 -50.01 -70.68 20.92
N GLU A 177 -48.82 -71.24 21.14
CA GLU A 177 -48.63 -72.69 21.28
C GLU A 177 -49.45 -73.26 22.45
N ARG A 178 -49.43 -72.58 23.60
CA ARG A 178 -50.24 -72.98 24.76
C ARG A 178 -51.74 -72.90 24.48
N GLN A 179 -52.19 -71.88 23.74
CA GLN A 179 -53.60 -71.75 23.37
C GLN A 179 -54.04 -72.88 22.44
N LEU A 180 -53.25 -73.20 21.42
CA LEU A 180 -53.49 -74.35 20.54
C LEU A 180 -53.60 -75.64 21.36
N ARG A 181 -52.72 -75.84 22.34
CA ARG A 181 -52.76 -77.01 23.21
C ARG A 181 -54.00 -77.06 24.09
N ILE A 182 -54.45 -75.92 24.61
CA ILE A 182 -55.70 -75.83 25.37
C ILE A 182 -56.89 -76.21 24.48
N ASP A 183 -56.93 -75.68 23.25
CA ASP A 183 -58.01 -75.94 22.30
C ASP A 183 -58.07 -77.43 21.92
N GLU A 184 -56.93 -78.08 21.68
CA GLU A 184 -56.84 -79.53 21.49
C GLU A 184 -57.40 -80.33 22.67
N LEU A 185 -57.01 -79.97 23.89
CA LEU A 185 -57.48 -80.64 25.11
C LEU A 185 -58.99 -80.45 25.32
N CYS A 186 -59.51 -79.26 25.04
CA CYS A 186 -60.95 -78.97 25.09
C CYS A 186 -61.73 -79.83 24.07
N ASN A 187 -61.20 -80.00 22.87
CA ASN A 187 -61.79 -80.85 21.85
C ASN A 187 -61.81 -82.33 22.28
N LEU A 188 -60.67 -82.86 22.75
CA LEU A 188 -60.58 -84.24 23.25
C LEU A 188 -61.53 -84.49 24.42
N ASN A 189 -61.66 -83.55 25.35
CA ASN A 189 -62.58 -83.67 26.47
C ASN A 189 -64.04 -83.68 26.01
N SER A 190 -64.39 -82.88 25.01
CA SER A 190 -65.73 -82.90 24.38
C SER A 190 -66.03 -84.26 23.76
N VAL A 191 -65.07 -84.84 23.02
CA VAL A 191 -65.21 -86.19 22.42
C VAL A 191 -65.40 -87.26 23.49
N LEU A 192 -64.62 -87.22 24.58
CA LEU A 192 -64.77 -88.18 25.69
C LEU A 192 -66.15 -88.09 26.35
N GLN A 193 -66.65 -86.87 26.57
CA GLN A 193 -68.00 -86.67 27.11
C GLN A 193 -69.10 -87.19 26.17
N GLU A 194 -68.89 -87.13 24.85
CA GLU A 194 -69.82 -87.71 23.88
C GLU A 194 -69.78 -89.25 23.86
N THR A 195 -68.61 -89.86 24.10
CA THR A 195 -68.48 -91.33 24.19
C THR A 195 -69.08 -91.89 25.47
N ASP A 196 -68.90 -91.21 26.61
CA ASP A 196 -69.50 -91.61 27.89
C ASP A 196 -71.04 -91.56 27.82
N LYS A 197 -71.62 -90.53 27.18
CA LYS A 197 -73.08 -90.43 26.94
C LYS A 197 -73.67 -91.51 26.01
N ARG A 198 -72.84 -92.24 25.26
CA ARG A 198 -73.27 -93.33 24.37
C ARG A 198 -73.14 -94.72 25.01
N THR A 199 -72.54 -94.81 26.20
CA THR A 199 -72.29 -96.08 26.91
C THR A 199 -73.16 -96.29 28.16
N ASP A 200 -73.98 -95.30 28.51
CA ASP A 200 -75.14 -95.41 29.41
C ASP A 200 -76.46 -95.55 28.61
#